data_AF-A0A0B8NWA9-F1
#
_entry.id   AF-A0A0B8NWA9-F1
#
_cell.length_a   1.000
_cell.length_b   1.000
_cell.length_c   1.000
_cell.angle_alpha   90.00
_cell.angle_beta   90.00
_cell.angle_gamma   90.00
#
_symmetry.space_group_name_H-M   'P 1'
#
loop_
_entity.id
_entity.type
_entity.pdbx_description
1 polymer ?
#
loop_
_entity_poly.entity_id
_entity_poly.type
_entity_poly.pdbx_seq_one_letter_code
_entity_poly.pdbx_strand_id
1 'polypeptide(L)'
;MVHSGTIVGGWNHDAANLMAFAQDDGLVTIESAELTAGTTYEFKFTCGDWGQCEHGASAVTAADGSLPIGGDNNITFTAPADGRYVISFDFLQKTVSIQVL
;
A
#
# COMPACT_ATOMS: atom_id res chain seq x y z
N MET A 1 0.00 -10.22 5.49
CA MET A 1 -0.03 -8.75 5.66
C MET A 1 -1.40 -8.28 5.22
N VAL A 2 -2.04 -7.39 5.97
CA VAL A 2 -3.27 -6.72 5.53
C VAL A 2 -2.92 -5.32 5.08
N HIS A 3 -3.46 -4.92 3.93
CA HIS A 3 -3.40 -3.58 3.41
C HIS A 3 -4.75 -2.91 3.68
N SER A 4 -4.81 -1.86 4.48
CA SER A 4 -6.08 -1.18 4.79
C SER A 4 -5.96 0.30 4.51
N GLY A 5 -6.94 0.86 3.77
CA GLY A 5 -6.90 2.24 3.30
C GLY A 5 -7.89 2.54 2.19
N THR A 6 -8.11 3.82 1.91
CA THR A 6 -9.02 4.27 0.84
C THR A 6 -8.57 3.84 -0.55
N ILE A 7 -7.28 3.57 -0.74
CA ILE A 7 -6.71 3.05 -2.01
C ILE A 7 -7.22 1.63 -2.37
N VAL A 8 -7.71 0.85 -1.40
CA VAL A 8 -8.35 -0.46 -1.61
C VAL A 8 -9.84 -0.46 -1.26
N GLY A 9 -10.44 0.72 -1.09
CA GLY A 9 -11.88 0.86 -0.85
C GLY A 9 -12.31 0.98 0.62
N GLY A 10 -11.38 1.00 1.59
CA GLY A 10 -11.72 1.25 2.99
C GLY A 10 -10.69 0.80 4.02
N TRP A 11 -10.98 1.12 5.29
CA TRP A 11 -10.14 0.82 6.47
C TRP A 11 -10.51 -0.51 7.17
N ASN A 12 -11.08 -1.45 6.42
CA ASN A 12 -11.44 -2.79 6.87
C ASN A 12 -10.27 -3.78 6.65
N HIS A 13 -10.27 -4.87 7.43
CA HIS A 13 -9.33 -6.00 7.30
C HIS A 13 -10.01 -7.22 6.64
N ASP A 14 -10.88 -6.97 5.67
CA ASP A 14 -11.60 -8.04 4.97
C ASP A 14 -10.65 -8.85 4.10
N ALA A 15 -11.06 -10.08 3.74
CA ALA A 15 -10.23 -10.99 2.94
C ALA A 15 -9.81 -10.38 1.58
N ALA A 16 -10.60 -9.45 1.02
CA ALA A 16 -10.28 -8.73 -0.21
C ALA A 16 -9.07 -7.78 -0.09
N ASN A 17 -8.70 -7.41 1.14
CA ASN A 17 -7.62 -6.49 1.47
C ASN A 17 -6.33 -7.23 1.90
N LEU A 18 -6.33 -8.56 1.83
CA LEU A 18 -5.15 -9.37 2.10
C LEU A 18 -4.17 -9.26 0.95
N MET A 19 -2.93 -8.90 1.27
CA MET A 19 -1.86 -8.91 0.27
C MET A 19 -1.37 -10.34 0.04
N ALA A 20 -1.15 -10.70 -1.21
CA ALA A 20 -0.57 -11.98 -1.60
C ALA A 20 0.95 -11.92 -1.49
N PHE A 21 1.60 -13.01 -1.08
CA PHE A 21 3.06 -13.09 -1.18
C PHE A 21 3.48 -13.14 -2.66
N ALA A 22 4.44 -12.31 -3.03
CA ALA A 22 5.19 -12.50 -4.26
C ALA A 22 6.14 -13.70 -4.11
N GLN A 23 6.70 -14.20 -5.22
CA GLN A 23 7.51 -15.43 -5.22
C GLN A 23 8.78 -15.38 -4.35
N ASP A 24 9.17 -14.20 -3.85
CA ASP A 24 10.31 -13.98 -2.96
C ASP A 24 9.86 -13.80 -1.48
N ASP A 25 10.62 -14.37 -0.54
CA ASP A 25 10.42 -14.17 0.90
C ASP A 25 10.55 -12.67 1.24
N GLY A 26 9.50 -12.05 1.80
CA GLY A 26 9.54 -10.66 2.25
C GLY A 26 8.64 -9.69 1.48
N LEU A 27 8.20 -10.06 0.28
CA LEU A 27 7.44 -9.17 -0.61
C LEU A 27 5.97 -9.59 -0.67
N VAL A 28 5.08 -8.63 -0.43
CA VAL A 28 3.63 -8.82 -0.55
C VAL A 28 3.01 -7.79 -1.49
N THR A 29 2.01 -8.19 -2.27
CA THR A 29 1.39 -7.37 -3.31
C THR A 29 -0.14 -7.36 -3.24
N ILE A 30 -0.74 -6.26 -3.69
CA ILE A 30 -2.18 -6.12 -3.88
C ILE A 30 -2.45 -5.13 -5.01
N GLU A 31 -3.57 -5.30 -5.70
CA GLU A 31 -4.06 -4.32 -6.66
C GLU A 31 -4.95 -3.29 -5.94
N SER A 32 -4.84 -2.02 -6.34
CA SER A 32 -5.72 -0.97 -5.86
C SER A 32 -7.16 -1.16 -6.36
N ALA A 33 -8.09 -0.42 -5.76
CA ALA A 33 -9.35 -0.09 -6.41
C ALA A 33 -9.10 0.74 -7.70
N GLU A 34 -10.16 1.00 -8.46
CA GLU A 34 -10.11 2.00 -9.54
C GLU A 34 -9.88 3.39 -8.90
N LEU A 35 -8.75 4.03 -9.22
CA LEU A 35 -8.38 5.33 -8.67
C LEU A 35 -8.63 6.44 -9.70
N THR A 36 -8.91 7.64 -9.18
CA THR A 36 -9.13 8.86 -9.96
C THR A 36 -7.89 9.75 -9.88
N ALA A 37 -7.44 10.25 -11.03
CA ALA A 37 -6.31 11.15 -11.18
C ALA A 37 -6.44 12.38 -10.26
N GLY A 38 -5.32 12.79 -9.67
CA GLY A 38 -5.24 13.94 -8.77
C GLY A 38 -5.85 13.70 -7.38
N THR A 39 -6.46 12.55 -7.11
CA THR A 39 -7.01 12.23 -5.79
C THR A 39 -5.94 11.61 -4.92
N THR A 40 -5.83 12.09 -3.67
CA THR A 40 -4.96 11.52 -2.65
C THR A 40 -5.70 10.42 -1.89
N TYR A 41 -5.12 9.23 -1.90
CA TYR A 41 -5.57 8.06 -1.16
C TYR A 41 -4.64 7.79 0.00
N GLU A 42 -5.17 7.17 1.05
CA GLU A 42 -4.45 6.86 2.27
C GLU A 42 -4.47 5.37 2.55
N PHE A 43 -3.40 4.85 3.14
CA PHE A 43 -3.32 3.47 3.57
C PHE A 43 -2.27 3.23 4.66
N LYS A 44 -2.36 2.05 5.26
CA LYS A 44 -1.37 1.46 6.16
C LYS A 44 -1.27 -0.04 5.88
N PHE A 45 -0.17 -0.62 6.35
CA PHE A 45 -0.02 -2.07 6.40
C PHE A 45 -0.06 -2.58 7.83
N THR A 46 -0.63 -3.77 8.03
CA THR A 46 -0.63 -4.50 9.31
C THR A 46 -0.28 -5.97 9.08
N CYS A 47 0.11 -6.71 10.11
CA CYS A 47 0.27 -8.17 10.03
C CYS A 47 -1.00 -8.95 10.45
N GLY A 48 -2.13 -8.25 10.57
CA GLY A 48 -3.40 -8.77 11.08
C GLY A 48 -4.33 -7.60 11.36
N ASP A 49 -4.72 -7.42 12.62
CA ASP A 49 -5.53 -6.28 13.06
C ASP A 49 -4.70 -5.02 13.37
N TRP A 50 -5.39 -3.92 13.63
CA TRP A 50 -4.81 -2.66 14.12
C TRP A 50 -3.93 -2.85 15.35
N GLY A 51 -2.80 -2.14 15.38
CA GLY A 51 -1.78 -2.29 16.42
C GLY A 51 -0.88 -3.52 16.29
N GLN A 52 -1.10 -4.40 15.30
CA GLN A 52 -0.23 -5.56 15.03
C GLN A 52 0.66 -5.30 13.81
N CYS A 53 1.96 -5.14 14.04
CA CYS A 53 2.96 -4.81 13.01
C CYS A 53 2.48 -3.68 12.09
N GLU A 54 1.99 -2.58 12.66
CA GLU A 54 1.43 -1.48 11.90
C GLU A 54 2.53 -0.61 11.28
N HIS A 55 2.44 -0.37 9.98
CA HIS A 55 3.40 0.42 9.21
C HIS A 55 2.66 1.58 8.54
N GLY A 56 2.91 2.78 9.06
CA GLY A 56 2.50 4.06 8.47
C GLY A 56 3.63 4.71 7.68
N ALA A 57 3.41 5.95 7.24
CA ALA A 57 4.36 6.68 6.38
C ALA A 57 5.75 6.84 7.00
N SER A 58 5.81 7.11 8.30
CA SER A 58 7.09 7.23 9.03
C SER A 58 7.86 5.91 9.19
N ALA A 59 7.23 4.77 8.89
CA ALA A 59 7.82 3.44 9.04
C ALA A 59 8.33 2.84 7.72
N VAL A 60 8.11 3.51 6.58
CA VAL A 60 8.43 2.99 5.25
C VAL A 60 9.10 4.05 4.38
N THR A 61 9.73 3.61 3.30
CA THR A 61 10.26 4.48 2.25
C THR A 61 9.76 4.01 0.88
N ALA A 62 9.74 4.90 -0.12
CA ALA A 62 9.51 4.48 -1.50
C ALA A 62 10.69 3.66 -2.01
N ALA A 63 10.41 2.54 -2.68
CA ALA A 63 11.41 1.79 -3.42
C ALA A 63 11.88 2.57 -4.65
N ASP A 64 13.08 2.26 -5.14
CA ASP A 64 13.60 2.83 -6.38
C ASP A 64 12.65 2.55 -7.56
N GLY A 65 12.31 3.60 -8.31
CA GLY A 65 11.39 3.52 -9.44
C GLY A 65 9.90 3.43 -9.06
N SER A 66 9.55 3.50 -7.78
CA SER A 66 8.16 3.64 -7.34
C SER A 66 7.59 5.01 -7.73
N LEU A 67 6.27 5.06 -7.95
CA LEU A 67 5.53 6.31 -7.85
C LEU A 67 5.65 6.88 -6.42
N PRO A 68 5.64 8.22 -6.26
CA PRO A 68 5.90 8.85 -4.98
C PRO A 68 4.78 8.59 -3.97
N ILE A 69 5.19 8.33 -2.73
CA ILE A 69 4.32 8.29 -1.55
C ILE A 69 4.71 9.42 -0.58
N GLY A 70 3.81 9.77 0.33
CA GLY A 70 4.08 10.74 1.39
C GLY A 70 3.27 10.47 2.66
N GLY A 71 3.01 11.53 3.41
CA GLY A 71 2.26 11.50 4.67
C GLY A 71 3.17 11.34 5.89
N ASP A 72 2.59 11.55 7.08
CA ASP A 72 3.32 11.47 8.37
C ASP A 72 2.86 10.27 9.22
N ASN A 73 1.56 9.97 9.20
CA ASN A 73 0.95 8.85 9.91
C ASN A 73 0.44 7.80 8.92
N ASN A 74 -0.60 8.12 8.15
CA ASN A 74 -1.02 7.28 7.02
C ASN A 74 -0.08 7.49 5.84
N ILE A 75 0.20 6.43 5.09
CA ILE A 75 0.88 6.55 3.80
C ILE A 75 -0.11 7.20 2.84
N THR A 76 0.32 8.23 2.12
CA THR A 76 -0.48 8.91 1.11
C THR A 76 0.05 8.61 -0.28
N PHE A 77 -0.85 8.46 -1.23
CA PHE A 77 -0.55 8.32 -2.66
C PHE A 77 -1.51 9.18 -3.46
N THR A 78 -0.99 10.06 -4.32
CA THR A 78 -1.82 10.86 -5.25
C THR A 78 -1.73 10.24 -6.63
N ALA A 79 -2.85 9.71 -7.13
CA ALA A 79 -2.86 9.00 -8.41
C ALA A 79 -2.52 9.97 -9.56
N PRO A 80 -1.48 9.72 -10.37
CA PRO A 80 -1.13 10.59 -11.50
C PRO A 80 -2.10 10.46 -12.68
N ALA A 81 -2.81 9.33 -12.78
CA ALA A 81 -3.79 9.04 -13.83
C ALA A 81 -4.93 8.20 -13.27
N ASP A 82 -6.04 8.15 -14.01
CA ASP A 82 -7.13 7.21 -13.71
C ASP A 82 -6.65 5.78 -13.95
N GLY A 83 -7.08 4.85 -13.11
CA GLY A 83 -6.84 3.42 -13.30
C GLY A 83 -6.41 2.68 -12.03
N ARG A 84 -5.83 1.50 -12.22
CA ARG A 84 -5.39 0.61 -11.15
C ARG A 84 -3.88 0.55 -11.06
N TYR A 85 -3.42 0.23 -9.85
CA TYR A 85 -2.01 0.20 -9.49
C TYR A 85 -1.70 -1.09 -8.74
N VAL A 86 -0.49 -1.61 -8.90
CA VAL A 86 0.05 -2.64 -8.02
C VAL A 86 0.78 -1.95 -6.87
N ILE A 87 0.36 -2.24 -5.65
CA ILE A 87 1.08 -1.86 -4.43
C ILE A 87 1.86 -3.08 -3.95
N SER A 88 3.16 -2.91 -3.79
CA SER A 88 4.05 -3.92 -3.22
C SER A 88 4.68 -3.39 -1.93
N PHE A 89 4.78 -4.23 -0.92
CA PHE A 89 5.49 -3.94 0.33
C PHE A 89 6.53 -5.01 0.59
N ASP A 90 7.80 -4.61 0.62
CA ASP A 90 8.88 -5.42 1.16
C ASP A 90 8.98 -5.15 2.66
N PHE A 91 8.50 -6.08 3.47
CA PHE A 91 8.48 -5.92 4.92
C PHE A 91 9.85 -6.18 5.59
N LEU A 92 10.80 -6.76 4.86
CA LEU A 92 12.17 -6.95 5.34
C LEU A 92 12.98 -5.66 5.16
N GLN A 93 12.79 -4.96 4.03
CA GLN A 93 13.46 -3.70 3.71
C GLN A 93 12.67 -2.46 4.14
N LYS A 94 11.38 -2.62 4.45
CA LYS A 94 10.43 -1.54 4.73
C LYS A 94 10.31 -0.55 3.56
N THR A 95 10.28 -1.08 2.35
CA THR A 95 10.12 -0.31 1.12
C THR A 95 8.76 -0.60 0.48
N VAL A 96 8.15 0.44 -0.10
CA VAL A 96 6.88 0.36 -0.81
C VAL A 96 7.09 0.71 -2.28
N SER A 97 6.55 -0.10 -3.18
CA SER A 97 6.51 0.20 -4.61
C SER A 97 5.06 0.35 -5.07
N ILE A 98 4.77 1.42 -5.80
CA ILE A 98 3.50 1.64 -6.50
C ILE A 98 3.79 1.79 -7.99
N GLN A 99 3.15 0.95 -8.80
CA GLN A 99 3.30 0.93 -10.26
C GLN A 99 1.92 0.87 -10.93
N VAL A 100 1.81 1.44 -12.13
CA VAL A 100 0.60 1.33 -12.96
C VAL A 100 0.46 -0.10 -13.47
N LEU A 101 -0.77 -0.62 -13.51
CA LEU A 101 -1.11 -1.91 -14.14
C LEU A 101 -1.14 -1.83 -15.68
#